data_AF-A0ABD5QHZ1-F1
#
_entry.id   AF-A0ABD5QHZ1-F1
#
_cell.length_a   1.000
_cell.length_b   1.000
_cell.length_c   1.000
_cell.angle_alpha   90.00
_cell.angle_beta   90.00
_cell.angle_gamma   90.00
#
_symmetry.space_group_name_H-M   'P 1'
#
loop_
_entity.id
_entity.type
_entity.pdbx_description
1 polymer ?
#
loop_
_entity_poly.entity_id
_entity_poly.type
_entity_poly.pdbx_seq_one_letter_code
_entity_poly.pdbx_strand_id
1 'polypeptide(L)'
;MSDHIRSNRSNPIPELPSLGSGLQLLEVDGEPRGPLHTLVVDQVLTSQGSAYWVDTGGHATTQPLARIAPDPRVLDRIQVARGFTPFQHYTLIDELRREIDEETTLLVVPAVDRFYRENDLRLDEGEALLVRVLAMLARCGREHDIPILVTRSRDDEFAAPVEASAATTIECQSTTQGPRFVADEFETLVYPASHGQLQTTLAFWHRILDARELLYEQASGPVAPSSPEVVVDGAN
;
A
#
# COMPACT_ATOMS: atom_id res chain seq x y z
N MET A 1 9.43 -48.89 0.47
CA MET A 1 9.98 -48.23 -0.73
C MET A 1 8.88 -47.40 -1.36
N SER A 2 8.73 -46.16 -0.93
CA SER A 2 8.21 -45.00 -1.68
C SER A 2 8.02 -43.86 -0.67
N ASP A 3 9.10 -43.13 -0.40
CA ASP A 3 9.06 -41.83 0.27
C ASP A 3 8.45 -40.82 -0.69
N HIS A 4 7.24 -40.34 -0.39
CA HIS A 4 6.71 -39.14 -0.99
C HIS A 4 7.22 -37.94 -0.19
N ILE A 5 8.39 -37.44 -0.56
CA ILE A 5 8.83 -36.10 -0.20
C ILE A 5 7.81 -35.13 -0.81
N ARG A 6 6.83 -34.71 -0.01
CA ARG A 6 6.01 -33.53 -0.29
C ARG A 6 6.97 -32.35 -0.34
N SER A 7 7.35 -31.97 -1.54
CA SER A 7 8.01 -30.70 -1.83
C SER A 7 7.13 -29.57 -1.27
N ASN A 8 7.50 -29.04 -0.11
CA ASN A 8 6.95 -27.82 0.45
C ASN A 8 7.41 -26.66 -0.45
N ARG A 9 6.71 -26.47 -1.59
CA ARG A 9 6.87 -25.28 -2.41
C ARG A 9 6.21 -24.14 -1.66
N SER A 10 7.00 -23.41 -0.88
CA SER A 10 6.64 -22.09 -0.40
C SER A 10 6.29 -21.24 -1.63
N ASN A 11 5.00 -21.05 -1.88
CA ASN A 11 4.55 -20.07 -2.85
C ASN A 11 5.07 -18.72 -2.31
N PRO A 12 5.90 -17.96 -3.04
CA PRO A 12 6.36 -16.68 -2.51
C PRO A 12 5.13 -15.81 -2.33
N ILE A 13 4.92 -15.39 -1.09
CA ILE A 13 3.82 -14.51 -0.72
C ILE A 13 4.07 -13.20 -1.48
N PRO A 14 3.13 -12.72 -2.31
CA PRO A 14 3.29 -11.43 -2.96
C PRO A 14 3.46 -10.35 -1.88
N GLU A 15 4.50 -9.52 -2.03
CA GLU A 15 4.80 -8.44 -1.10
C GLU A 15 3.95 -7.20 -1.42
N LEU A 16 3.60 -6.44 -0.38
CA LEU A 16 2.90 -5.17 -0.43
C LEU A 16 3.80 -4.07 0.17
N PRO A 17 3.60 -2.79 -0.20
CA PRO A 17 4.33 -1.71 0.44
C PRO A 17 3.96 -1.64 1.93
N SER A 18 4.97 -1.57 2.79
CA SER A 18 4.78 -1.29 4.22
C SER A 18 4.26 0.13 4.42
N LEU A 19 3.35 0.32 5.36
CA LEU A 19 2.86 1.64 5.74
C LEU A 19 3.75 2.25 6.84
N GLY A 20 4.52 3.29 6.49
CA GLY A 20 5.30 4.10 7.46
C GLY A 20 4.44 5.03 8.33
N SER A 21 5.01 5.58 9.41
CA SER A 21 4.27 6.52 10.25
C SER A 21 4.02 7.86 9.54
N GLY A 22 2.95 8.55 9.96
CA GLY A 22 2.53 9.81 9.34
C GLY A 22 1.55 9.63 8.18
N LEU A 23 1.25 10.74 7.51
CA LEU A 23 0.24 10.79 6.45
C LEU A 23 0.80 10.20 5.16
N GLN A 24 0.11 9.18 4.64
CA GLN A 24 0.45 8.50 3.41
C GLN A 24 -0.69 8.62 2.40
N LEU A 25 -0.37 9.12 1.22
CA LEU A 25 -1.33 9.29 0.14
C LEU A 25 -1.30 8.07 -0.78
N LEU A 26 -2.41 7.35 -0.91
CA LEU A 26 -2.59 6.32 -1.92
C LEU A 26 -3.21 6.93 -3.17
N GLU A 27 -2.41 7.02 -4.24
CA GLU A 27 -2.83 7.41 -5.58
C GLU A 27 -3.17 6.18 -6.40
N VAL A 28 -4.34 6.16 -7.03
CA VAL A 28 -4.79 5.01 -7.82
C VAL A 28 -5.25 5.45 -9.18
N ASP A 29 -4.71 4.80 -10.21
CA ASP A 29 -5.24 4.90 -11.58
C ASP A 29 -6.57 4.14 -11.65
N GLY A 30 -7.66 4.82 -11.28
CA GLY A 30 -9.02 4.30 -11.35
C GLY A 30 -9.70 4.13 -9.98
N GLU A 31 -10.27 2.95 -9.72
CA GLU A 31 -11.07 2.69 -8.54
C GLU A 31 -10.18 2.39 -7.32
N PRO A 32 -10.16 3.24 -6.26
CA PRO A 32 -9.24 3.08 -5.14
C PRO A 32 -9.62 1.96 -4.18
N ARG A 33 -10.88 1.48 -4.17
CA ARG A 33 -11.35 0.52 -3.14
C ARG A 33 -10.51 -0.76 -3.06
N GLY A 34 -10.20 -1.38 -4.19
CA GLY A 34 -9.42 -2.63 -4.20
C GLY A 34 -8.05 -2.46 -3.54
N PRO A 35 -7.18 -1.59 -4.09
CA PRO A 35 -5.86 -1.31 -3.52
C PRO A 35 -5.92 -0.85 -2.06
N LEU A 36 -6.84 0.06 -1.73
CA LEU A 36 -7.04 0.55 -0.36
C LEU A 36 -7.38 -0.60 0.60
N HIS A 37 -8.35 -1.44 0.24
CA HIS A 37 -8.77 -2.57 1.08
C HIS A 37 -7.63 -3.55 1.31
N THR A 38 -6.84 -3.82 0.27
CA THR A 38 -5.66 -4.70 0.35
C THR A 38 -4.64 -4.17 1.35
N LEU A 39 -4.25 -2.90 1.25
CA LEU A 39 -3.27 -2.30 2.18
C LEU A 39 -3.79 -2.25 3.61
N VAL A 40 -5.07 -1.92 3.80
CA VAL A 40 -5.68 -1.88 5.15
C VAL A 40 -5.71 -3.27 5.78
N VAL A 41 -6.15 -4.29 5.03
CA VAL A 41 -6.23 -5.66 5.55
C VAL A 41 -4.84 -6.21 5.84
N ASP A 42 -3.85 -5.95 4.97
CA ASP A 42 -2.47 -6.36 5.19
C ASP A 42 -1.86 -5.71 6.44
N GLN A 43 -1.99 -4.38 6.58
CA GLN A 43 -1.51 -3.67 7.76
C GLN A 43 -2.15 -4.20 9.04
N VAL A 44 -3.48 -4.39 9.05
CA VAL A 44 -4.17 -4.93 10.22
C VAL A 44 -3.74 -6.37 10.49
N LEU A 45 -3.52 -7.21 9.47
CA LEU A 45 -3.03 -8.58 9.63
C LEU A 45 -1.64 -8.66 10.27
N THR A 46 -0.74 -7.78 9.85
CA THR A 46 0.65 -7.75 10.31
C THR A 46 0.81 -7.01 11.64
N SER A 47 -0.12 -6.11 11.99
CA SER A 47 -0.16 -5.41 13.27
C SER A 47 -0.97 -6.15 14.33
N GLN A 48 -0.64 -5.93 15.61
CA GLN A 48 -1.36 -6.53 16.76
C GLN A 48 -2.43 -5.59 17.37
N GLY A 49 -2.91 -4.61 16.60
CA GLY A 49 -3.76 -3.55 17.13
C GLY A 49 -5.04 -3.29 16.33
N SER A 50 -5.73 -2.21 16.70
CA SER A 50 -6.95 -1.73 16.06
C SER A 50 -6.65 -0.77 14.91
N ALA A 51 -7.61 -0.61 14.01
CA ALA A 51 -7.60 0.40 12.97
C ALA A 51 -8.89 1.22 13.03
N TYR A 52 -8.77 2.53 12.84
CA TYR A 52 -9.92 3.41 12.70
C TYR A 52 -10.11 3.81 11.24
N TRP A 53 -11.34 3.76 10.76
CA TRP A 53 -11.71 4.15 9.41
C TRP A 53 -12.77 5.23 9.47
N VAL A 54 -12.44 6.43 9.01
CA VAL A 54 -13.38 7.55 8.86
C VAL A 54 -13.82 7.61 7.40
N ASP A 55 -14.99 7.04 7.13
CA ASP A 55 -15.46 6.79 5.77
C ASP A 55 -16.18 8.02 5.19
N THR A 56 -15.69 8.51 4.05
CA THR A 56 -16.37 9.52 3.26
C THR A 56 -16.72 8.92 1.89
N GLY A 57 -18.00 8.68 1.63
CA GLY A 57 -18.44 8.18 0.32
C GLY A 57 -18.45 6.66 0.12
N GLY A 58 -18.44 5.87 1.18
CA GLY A 58 -18.75 4.44 1.11
C GLY A 58 -17.60 3.57 0.61
N HIS A 59 -16.37 3.87 1.05
CA HIS A 59 -15.20 3.05 0.78
C HIS A 59 -15.10 1.89 1.79
N ALA A 60 -15.54 2.06 3.04
CA ALA A 60 -15.63 0.97 4.02
C ALA A 60 -16.80 0.02 3.70
N THR A 61 -16.59 -0.93 2.77
CA THR A 61 -17.63 -1.88 2.34
C THR A 61 -17.32 -3.30 2.82
N THR A 62 -18.26 -3.88 3.55
CA THR A 62 -18.08 -5.18 4.22
C THR A 62 -17.81 -6.33 3.25
N GLN A 63 -18.55 -6.41 2.14
CA GLN A 63 -18.46 -7.57 1.25
C GLN A 63 -17.10 -7.67 0.53
N PRO A 64 -16.54 -6.58 -0.04
CA PRO A 64 -15.17 -6.62 -0.58
C PRO A 64 -14.10 -6.92 0.49
N LEU A 65 -14.17 -6.27 1.66
CA LEU A 65 -13.24 -6.54 2.77
C LEU A 65 -13.27 -8.00 3.22
N ALA A 66 -14.46 -8.58 3.37
CA ALA A 66 -14.63 -9.98 3.76
C ALA A 66 -14.16 -10.99 2.70
N ARG A 67 -14.05 -10.60 1.43
CA ARG A 67 -13.50 -11.47 0.38
C ARG A 67 -11.98 -11.56 0.42
N ILE A 68 -11.31 -10.52 0.90
CA ILE A 68 -9.84 -10.46 0.93
C ILE A 68 -9.27 -10.79 2.31
N ALA A 69 -10.04 -10.61 3.39
CA ALA A 69 -9.60 -10.97 4.73
C ALA A 69 -9.52 -12.50 4.88
N PRO A 70 -8.39 -13.04 5.38
CA PRO A 70 -8.22 -14.48 5.56
C PRO A 70 -9.03 -15.02 6.75
N ASP A 71 -9.36 -14.18 7.74
CA ASP A 71 -10.20 -14.49 8.90
C ASP A 71 -11.10 -13.28 9.21
N PRO A 72 -12.41 -13.47 9.46
CA PRO A 72 -13.31 -12.40 9.89
C PRO A 72 -12.83 -11.58 11.09
N ARG A 73 -12.07 -12.17 12.02
CA ARG A 73 -11.51 -11.49 13.20
C ARG A 73 -10.56 -10.35 12.87
N VAL A 74 -9.98 -10.34 11.67
CA VAL A 74 -9.20 -9.22 11.17
C VAL A 74 -10.09 -7.97 11.07
N LEU A 75 -11.33 -8.16 10.61
CA LEU A 75 -12.28 -7.08 10.42
C LEU A 75 -12.87 -6.58 11.74
N ASP A 76 -12.95 -7.43 12.78
CA ASP A 76 -13.41 -7.03 14.12
C ASP A 76 -12.52 -5.94 14.75
N ARG A 77 -11.28 -5.80 14.25
CA ARG A 77 -10.32 -4.77 14.69
C ARG A 77 -10.44 -3.46 13.92
N ILE A 78 -11.31 -3.39 12.91
CA ILE A 78 -11.53 -2.18 12.10
C ILE A 78 -12.78 -1.46 12.60
N GLN A 79 -12.59 -0.34 13.29
CA GLN A 79 -13.65 0.52 13.78
C GLN A 79 -14.02 1.55 12.70
N VAL A 80 -15.27 1.53 12.24
CA VAL A 80 -15.73 2.41 11.15
C VAL A 80 -16.65 3.50 11.67
N ALA A 81 -16.29 4.75 11.44
CA ALA A 81 -17.16 5.91 11.60
C ALA A 81 -17.52 6.49 10.22
N ARG A 82 -18.76 6.98 10.06
CA ARG A 82 -19.23 7.53 8.78
C ARG A 82 -19.69 8.96 8.92
N GLY A 83 -19.07 9.86 8.15
CA GLY A 83 -19.56 11.22 7.94
C GLY A 83 -20.42 11.29 6.68
N PHE A 84 -21.42 12.15 6.69
CA PHE A 84 -22.28 12.42 5.51
C PHE A 84 -22.23 13.89 5.09
N THR A 85 -21.54 14.75 5.85
CA THR A 85 -21.39 16.17 5.58
C THR A 85 -19.97 16.63 5.93
N PRO A 86 -19.51 17.80 5.44
CA PRO A 86 -18.19 18.33 5.78
C PRO A 86 -17.98 18.52 7.28
N PHE A 87 -19.01 19.00 7.97
CA PHE A 87 -18.99 19.22 9.43
C PHE A 87 -18.97 17.91 10.21
N GLN A 88 -19.73 16.90 9.78
CA GLN A 88 -19.68 15.58 10.42
C GLN A 88 -18.30 14.93 10.25
N HIS A 89 -17.73 14.99 9.05
CA HIS A 89 -16.38 14.48 8.82
C HIS A 89 -15.35 15.22 9.67
N TYR A 90 -15.40 16.55 9.72
CA TYR A 90 -14.53 17.36 10.57
C TYR A 90 -14.64 16.96 12.05
N THR A 91 -15.87 16.83 12.57
CA THR A 91 -16.12 16.45 13.97
C THR A 91 -15.60 15.04 14.27
N LEU A 92 -15.82 14.07 13.37
CA LEU A 92 -15.32 12.71 13.54
C LEU A 92 -13.79 12.68 13.67
N ILE A 93 -13.07 13.49 12.88
CA ILE A 93 -11.61 13.58 12.96
C ILE A 93 -11.16 14.27 14.26
N ASP A 94 -11.86 15.31 14.73
CA ASP A 94 -11.54 15.95 16.01
C ASP A 94 -11.79 15.02 17.21
N GLU A 95 -12.88 14.27 17.19
CA GLU A 95 -13.24 13.31 18.23
C GLU A 95 -12.27 12.12 18.24
N LEU A 96 -11.92 11.59 17.06
CA LEU A 96 -11.01 10.47 16.91
C LEU A 96 -9.66 10.69 17.62
N ARG A 97 -9.16 11.93 17.65
CA ARG A 97 -7.92 12.26 18.38
C ARG A 97 -7.98 11.94 19.88
N ARG A 98 -9.17 11.78 20.45
CA ARG A 98 -9.38 11.39 21.86
C ARG A 98 -9.54 9.87 22.03
N GLU A 99 -9.84 9.17 20.95
CA GLU A 99 -10.08 7.71 20.93
C GLU A 99 -8.81 6.92 20.59
N ILE A 100 -7.85 7.55 19.90
CA ILE A 100 -6.58 6.91 19.54
C ILE A 100 -5.73 6.67 20.78
N ASP A 101 -5.25 5.44 20.90
CA ASP A 101 -4.46 4.93 22.01
C ASP A 101 -3.23 4.14 21.51
N GLU A 102 -2.53 3.48 22.43
CA GLU A 102 -1.33 2.67 22.13
C GLU A 102 -1.64 1.39 21.34
N GLU A 103 -2.90 0.95 21.31
CA GLU A 103 -3.33 -0.22 20.53
C GLU A 103 -3.73 0.16 19.10
N THR A 104 -3.84 1.45 18.80
CA THR A 104 -4.15 1.93 17.46
C THR A 104 -2.95 1.76 16.54
N THR A 105 -3.15 1.15 15.37
CA THR A 105 -2.06 0.82 14.42
C THR A 105 -2.26 1.39 13.02
N LEU A 106 -3.43 1.95 12.74
CA LEU A 106 -3.75 2.53 11.44
C LEU A 106 -4.96 3.46 11.55
N LEU A 107 -4.87 4.62 10.89
CA LEU A 107 -6.02 5.45 10.57
C LEU A 107 -6.23 5.48 9.05
N VAL A 108 -7.46 5.26 8.60
CA VAL A 108 -7.86 5.27 7.19
C VAL A 108 -8.88 6.39 6.96
N VAL A 109 -8.57 7.33 6.07
CA VAL A 109 -9.46 8.44 5.70
C VAL A 109 -9.52 8.58 4.18
N PRO A 110 -10.27 7.71 3.49
CA PRO A 110 -10.36 7.75 2.04
C PRO A 110 -11.16 8.96 1.58
N ALA A 111 -10.82 9.44 0.38
CA ALA A 111 -11.42 10.59 -0.28
C ALA A 111 -11.54 11.81 0.67
N VAL A 112 -10.46 12.11 1.40
CA VAL A 112 -10.44 13.06 2.53
C VAL A 112 -10.95 14.46 2.19
N ASP A 113 -10.81 14.85 0.93
CA ASP A 113 -11.22 16.10 0.31
C ASP A 113 -12.69 16.12 -0.14
N ARG A 114 -13.35 14.96 -0.27
CA ARG A 114 -14.64 14.78 -0.95
C ARG A 114 -15.69 15.80 -0.50
N PHE A 115 -16.01 15.83 0.79
CA PHE A 115 -17.08 16.68 1.32
C PHE A 115 -16.72 18.16 1.24
N TYR A 116 -15.45 18.53 1.38
CA TYR A 116 -15.01 19.93 1.39
C TYR A 116 -15.10 20.62 0.03
N ARG A 117 -15.31 19.82 -1.03
CA ARG A 117 -15.45 20.26 -2.41
C ARG A 117 -16.91 20.42 -2.83
N GLU A 118 -17.85 19.92 -2.04
CA GLU A 118 -19.27 19.94 -2.38
C GLU A 118 -19.82 21.38 -2.28
N ASN A 119 -20.80 21.72 -3.11
CA ASN A 119 -21.32 23.09 -3.26
C ASN A 119 -22.04 23.64 -2.01
N ASP A 120 -22.10 22.87 -0.93
CA ASP A 120 -22.70 23.28 0.35
C ASP A 120 -21.78 24.21 1.15
N LEU A 121 -20.50 24.33 0.75
CA LEU A 121 -19.53 25.26 1.31
C LEU A 121 -19.11 26.31 0.28
N ARG A 122 -18.68 27.46 0.78
CA ARG A 122 -17.91 28.40 -0.05
C ARG A 122 -16.53 27.81 -0.32
N LEU A 123 -15.94 28.09 -1.49
CA LEU A 123 -14.64 27.52 -1.88
C LEU A 123 -13.53 27.79 -0.85
N ASP A 124 -13.47 29.02 -0.35
CA ASP A 124 -12.51 29.46 0.68
C ASP A 124 -12.70 28.74 2.02
N GLU A 125 -13.95 28.44 2.38
CA GLU A 125 -14.29 27.71 3.59
C GLU A 125 -13.95 26.22 3.48
N GLY A 126 -14.26 25.59 2.34
CA GLY A 126 -13.95 24.19 2.06
C GLY A 126 -12.45 23.90 2.14
N GLU A 127 -11.63 24.70 1.46
CA GLU A 127 -10.18 24.57 1.48
C GLU A 127 -9.61 24.73 2.90
N ALA A 128 -10.07 25.75 3.63
CA ALA A 128 -9.63 26.00 5.01
C ALA A 128 -9.97 24.82 5.95
N LEU A 129 -11.14 24.21 5.80
CA LEU A 129 -11.54 23.02 6.58
C LEU A 129 -10.70 21.79 6.20
N LEU A 130 -10.44 21.56 4.91
CA LEU A 130 -9.57 20.47 4.46
C LEU A 130 -8.16 20.61 5.05
N VAL A 131 -7.54 21.79 4.92
CA VAL A 131 -6.20 22.05 5.47
C VAL A 131 -6.17 21.78 6.97
N ARG A 132 -7.22 22.16 7.70
CA ARG A 132 -7.33 21.91 9.13
C ARG A 132 -7.43 20.41 9.46
N VAL A 133 -8.21 19.65 8.69
CA VAL A 133 -8.29 18.18 8.82
C VAL A 133 -6.95 17.52 8.56
N LEU A 134 -6.26 17.89 7.48
CA LEU A 134 -4.94 17.36 7.16
C LEU A 134 -3.92 17.67 8.26
N ALA A 135 -3.96 18.88 8.84
CA ALA A 135 -3.11 19.23 9.97
C ALA A 135 -3.41 18.39 11.22
N MET A 136 -4.69 18.09 11.50
CA MET A 136 -5.08 17.20 12.60
C MET A 136 -4.58 15.76 12.38
N LEU A 137 -4.74 15.24 11.16
CA LEU A 137 -4.27 13.91 10.76
C LEU A 137 -2.75 13.77 10.83
N ALA A 138 -2.02 14.71 10.22
CA ALA A 138 -0.57 14.71 10.23
C ALA A 138 -0.01 14.85 11.65
N ARG A 139 -0.67 15.64 12.50
CA ARG A 139 -0.33 15.72 13.93
C ARG A 139 -0.55 14.38 14.62
N CYS A 140 -1.68 13.73 14.40
CA CYS A 140 -1.99 12.44 14.98
C CYS A 140 -0.96 11.37 14.60
N GLY A 141 -0.62 11.26 13.31
CA GLY A 141 0.39 10.31 12.84
C GLY A 141 1.75 10.51 13.49
N ARG A 142 2.16 11.77 13.74
CA ARG A 142 3.40 12.09 14.46
C ARG A 142 3.33 11.84 15.97
N GLU A 143 2.20 12.15 16.61
CA GLU A 143 2.05 12.00 18.07
C GLU A 143 2.00 10.53 18.50
N HIS A 144 1.42 9.67 17.65
CA HIS A 144 1.24 8.25 17.96
C HIS A 144 2.16 7.31 17.16
N ASP A 145 2.97 7.84 16.25
CA ASP A 145 3.86 7.06 15.36
C ASP A 145 3.12 5.98 14.55
N ILE A 146 1.92 6.32 14.05
CA ILE A 146 1.06 5.41 13.28
C ILE A 146 0.91 5.87 11.82
N PRO A 147 0.70 4.94 10.88
CA PRO A 147 0.31 5.28 9.52
C PRO A 147 -1.09 5.89 9.46
N ILE A 148 -1.22 6.96 8.68
CA ILE A 148 -2.48 7.61 8.33
C ILE A 148 -2.68 7.48 6.82
N LEU A 149 -3.43 6.48 6.38
CA LEU A 149 -3.66 6.20 4.97
C LEU A 149 -4.83 7.02 4.44
N VAL A 150 -4.58 7.87 3.46
CA VAL A 150 -5.59 8.71 2.81
C VAL A 150 -5.65 8.44 1.32
N THR A 151 -6.78 8.77 0.70
CA THR A 151 -6.88 8.95 -0.75
C THR A 151 -7.52 10.31 -1.01
N ARG A 152 -7.36 10.84 -2.22
CA ARG A 152 -8.14 11.99 -2.70
C ARG A 152 -9.27 11.54 -3.62
N SER A 153 -10.31 12.36 -3.70
CA SER A 153 -11.49 12.15 -4.55
C SER A 153 -11.20 12.48 -6.01
N ARG A 154 -10.25 13.39 -6.24
CA ARG A 154 -9.75 13.79 -7.56
C ARG A 154 -8.36 14.42 -7.44
N ASP A 155 -7.56 14.29 -8.49
CA ASP A 155 -6.34 15.08 -8.69
C ASP A 155 -6.69 16.44 -9.34
N ASP A 156 -6.86 17.49 -8.53
CA ASP A 156 -7.03 18.86 -8.97
C ASP A 156 -6.41 19.86 -7.96
N GLU A 157 -6.41 21.15 -8.30
CA GLU A 157 -5.81 22.21 -7.47
C GLU A 157 -6.37 22.23 -6.04
N PHE A 158 -7.65 21.88 -5.86
CA PHE A 158 -8.26 21.80 -4.53
C PHE A 158 -7.63 20.70 -3.67
N ALA A 159 -7.20 19.59 -4.29
CA ALA A 159 -6.58 18.47 -3.60
C ALA A 159 -5.06 18.65 -3.38
N ALA A 160 -4.44 19.73 -3.89
CA ALA A 160 -3.02 20.00 -3.71
C ALA A 160 -2.55 19.99 -2.23
N PRO A 161 -3.34 20.48 -1.23
CA PRO A 161 -2.98 20.34 0.17
C PRO A 161 -2.85 18.89 0.66
N VAL A 162 -3.57 17.94 0.07
CA VAL A 162 -3.52 16.52 0.43
C VAL A 162 -2.13 15.95 0.10
N GLU A 163 -1.67 16.17 -1.12
CA GLU A 163 -0.33 15.76 -1.58
C GLU A 163 0.76 16.48 -0.78
N ALA A 164 0.65 17.80 -0.59
CA ALA A 164 1.61 18.58 0.17
C ALA A 164 1.73 18.17 1.65
N SER A 165 0.70 17.51 2.20
CA SER A 165 0.69 17.02 3.58
C SER A 165 1.20 15.58 3.71
N ALA A 166 1.34 14.85 2.60
CA ALA A 166 1.77 13.46 2.60
C ALA A 166 3.29 13.37 2.84
N ALA A 167 3.68 12.52 3.79
CA ALA A 167 5.07 12.16 4.00
C ALA A 167 5.56 11.20 2.90
N THR A 168 4.67 10.35 2.39
CA THR A 168 4.95 9.38 1.33
C THR A 168 3.72 9.25 0.44
N THR A 169 3.96 9.10 -0.87
CA THR A 169 2.93 8.75 -1.85
C THR A 169 3.12 7.31 -2.29
N ILE A 170 2.05 6.52 -2.22
CA ILE A 170 1.98 5.16 -2.75
C ILE A 170 1.14 5.22 -4.02
N GLU A 171 1.77 5.03 -5.18
CA GLU A 171 1.07 4.90 -6.45
C GLU A 171 0.60 3.47 -6.65
N CYS A 172 -0.61 3.29 -7.16
CA CYS A 172 -1.16 2.00 -7.53
C CYS A 172 -1.75 2.04 -8.94
N GLN A 173 -1.12 1.32 -9.85
CA GLN A 173 -1.58 1.19 -11.23
C GLN A 173 -2.32 -0.13 -11.42
N SER A 174 -3.51 -0.08 -12.00
CA SER A 174 -4.23 -1.28 -12.40
C SER A 174 -3.57 -1.89 -13.64
N THR A 175 -3.00 -3.09 -13.51
CA THR A 175 -2.43 -3.83 -14.66
C THR A 175 -3.28 -5.06 -14.99
N THR A 176 -3.06 -5.67 -16.15
CA THR A 176 -3.71 -6.95 -16.50
C THR A 176 -3.32 -8.10 -15.56
N GLN A 177 -2.24 -7.95 -14.80
CA GLN A 177 -1.72 -8.95 -13.85
C GLN A 177 -2.16 -8.69 -12.40
N GLY A 178 -2.83 -7.57 -12.14
CA GLY A 178 -3.18 -7.10 -10.79
C GLY A 178 -2.65 -5.70 -10.51
N PRO A 179 -2.89 -5.16 -9.30
CA PRO A 179 -2.38 -3.86 -8.91
C PRO A 179 -0.84 -3.87 -8.85
N ARG A 180 -0.21 -2.83 -9.40
CA ARG A 180 1.22 -2.54 -9.24
C ARG A 180 1.36 -1.38 -8.27
N PHE A 181 1.92 -1.63 -7.09
CA PHE A 181 2.24 -0.58 -6.13
C PHE A 181 3.66 -0.06 -6.35
N VAL A 182 3.84 1.25 -6.19
CA VAL A 182 5.13 1.93 -6.19
C VAL A 182 5.15 2.91 -5.03
N ALA A 183 6.21 2.88 -4.23
CA ALA A 183 6.52 3.84 -3.18
C ALA A 183 8.04 4.07 -3.15
N ASP A 184 8.53 5.01 -2.36
CA ASP A 184 9.95 5.45 -2.38
C ASP A 184 10.98 4.30 -2.35
N GLU A 185 10.73 3.25 -1.56
CA GLU A 185 11.62 2.08 -1.43
C GLU A 185 10.95 0.76 -1.85
N PHE A 186 9.79 0.83 -2.50
CA PHE A 186 9.00 -0.36 -2.84
C PHE A 186 8.47 -0.31 -4.28
N GLU A 187 8.57 -1.44 -4.97
CA GLU A 187 7.89 -1.66 -6.24
C GLU A 187 7.32 -3.09 -6.26
N THR A 188 6.09 -3.27 -6.76
CA THR A 188 5.58 -4.62 -7.05
C THR A 188 6.34 -5.22 -8.23
N LEU A 189 7.21 -6.19 -7.93
CA LEU A 189 8.11 -6.82 -8.91
C LEU A 189 7.68 -8.24 -9.34
N VAL A 190 6.78 -8.87 -8.57
CA VAL A 190 6.39 -10.27 -8.77
C VAL A 190 4.88 -10.42 -8.63
N TYR A 191 4.27 -11.07 -9.60
CA TYR A 191 2.87 -11.46 -9.63
C TYR A 191 2.77 -12.99 -9.54
N PRO A 192 2.07 -13.54 -8.54
CA PRO A 192 1.78 -14.97 -8.52
C PRO A 192 0.89 -15.35 -9.71
N ALA A 193 1.34 -16.29 -10.53
CA ALA A 193 0.54 -16.89 -11.61
C ALA A 193 0.02 -18.27 -11.19
N SER A 194 -0.89 -18.83 -11.98
CA SER A 194 -1.44 -20.17 -11.71
C SER A 194 -0.35 -21.25 -11.75
N HIS A 195 -0.58 -22.34 -11.02
CA HIS A 195 0.31 -23.52 -10.99
C HIS A 195 1.73 -23.28 -10.45
N GLY A 196 1.92 -22.30 -9.57
CA GLY A 196 3.22 -22.02 -8.93
C GLY A 196 4.22 -21.36 -9.87
N GLN A 197 3.74 -20.77 -10.96
CA GLN A 197 4.53 -19.88 -11.81
C GLN A 197 4.53 -18.47 -11.22
N LEU A 198 5.59 -17.71 -11.50
CA LEU A 198 5.70 -16.30 -11.14
C LEU A 198 5.88 -15.50 -12.41
N GLN A 199 5.11 -14.44 -12.56
CA GLN A 199 5.38 -13.42 -13.54
C GLN A 199 6.19 -12.31 -12.87
N THR A 200 7.34 -11.98 -13.43
CA THR A 200 8.29 -11.01 -12.86
C THR A 200 8.41 -9.81 -13.79
N THR A 201 8.70 -8.63 -13.25
CA THR A 201 8.91 -7.41 -14.04
C THR A 201 10.37 -7.30 -14.53
N LEU A 202 10.66 -6.38 -15.46
CA LEU A 202 12.06 -6.12 -15.86
C LEU A 202 12.89 -5.54 -14.69
N ALA A 203 12.27 -4.71 -13.84
CA ALA A 203 12.92 -4.17 -12.65
C ALA A 203 13.32 -5.27 -11.65
N PHE A 204 12.54 -6.36 -11.55
CA PHE A 204 12.93 -7.55 -10.78
C PHE A 204 14.25 -8.13 -11.25
N TRP A 205 14.40 -8.31 -12.57
CA TRP A 205 15.63 -8.86 -13.14
C TRP A 205 16.80 -7.91 -13.03
N HIS A 206 16.58 -6.60 -13.12
CA HIS A 206 17.61 -5.60 -12.83
C HIS A 206 18.15 -5.77 -11.41
N ARG A 207 17.26 -5.83 -10.40
CA ARG A 207 17.66 -6.05 -8.99
C ARG A 207 18.44 -7.35 -8.79
N ILE A 208 18.05 -8.43 -9.46
CA ILE A 208 18.79 -9.70 -9.43
C ILE A 208 20.18 -9.55 -10.05
N LEU A 209 20.28 -8.83 -11.17
CA LEU A 209 21.54 -8.64 -11.87
C LEU A 209 22.50 -7.75 -11.05
N ASP A 210 22.02 -6.65 -10.47
CA ASP A 210 22.81 -5.78 -9.56
C ASP A 210 23.33 -6.57 -8.35
N ALA A 211 22.47 -7.36 -7.70
CA ALA A 211 22.86 -8.18 -6.56
C ALA A 211 23.92 -9.23 -6.93
N ARG A 212 23.94 -9.69 -8.19
CA ARG A 212 24.92 -10.65 -8.71
C ARG A 212 26.19 -9.97 -9.21
N GLU A 213 26.13 -8.74 -9.68
CA GLU A 213 27.31 -7.96 -10.09
C GLU A 213 28.32 -7.85 -8.95
N LEU A 214 27.85 -7.56 -7.73
CA LEU A 214 28.66 -7.57 -6.51
C LEU A 214 29.37 -8.91 -6.25
N LEU A 215 28.74 -10.03 -6.61
CA LEU A 215 29.34 -11.37 -6.47
C LEU A 215 30.38 -11.64 -7.57
N TYR A 216 30.17 -11.12 -8.78
CA TYR A 216 31.15 -11.21 -9.88
C TYR A 216 32.38 -10.33 -9.62
N GLU A 217 32.20 -9.13 -9.07
CA GLU A 217 33.33 -8.26 -8.68
C GLU A 217 34.17 -8.89 -7.57
N GLN A 218 33.52 -9.56 -6.60
CA GLN A 218 34.22 -10.32 -5.54
C GLN A 218 34.87 -11.61 -6.05
N ALA A 219 34.30 -12.26 -7.07
CA ALA A 219 34.86 -13.45 -7.70
C ALA A 219 35.99 -13.13 -8.70
N SER A 220 36.07 -11.89 -9.19
CA SER A 220 37.11 -11.39 -10.10
C SER A 220 38.40 -11.05 -9.34
N GLY A 221 38.93 -11.99 -8.56
CA GLY A 221 40.38 -12.13 -8.39
C GLY A 221 41.01 -12.55 -9.73
N PRO A 222 42.33 -12.39 -9.95
CA PRO A 222 42.91 -12.55 -11.29
C PRO A 222 42.69 -13.96 -11.84
N VAL A 223 41.71 -14.10 -12.74
CA VAL A 223 41.50 -15.31 -13.53
C VAL A 223 42.42 -15.20 -14.74
N ALA A 224 43.44 -16.06 -14.79
CA ALA A 224 44.26 -16.23 -15.97
C ALA A 224 43.37 -16.68 -17.15
N PRO A 225 43.57 -16.17 -18.38
CA PRO A 225 42.72 -16.49 -19.50
C PRO A 225 42.94 -17.95 -19.92
N SER A 226 41.95 -18.81 -19.69
CA SER A 226 41.87 -20.12 -20.35
C SER A 226 41.04 -19.99 -21.62
N SER A 227 41.67 -20.12 -22.79
CA SER A 227 40.98 -20.26 -24.07
C SER A 227 40.01 -21.45 -24.04
N PRO A 228 38.78 -21.33 -24.57
CA PRO A 228 37.90 -22.47 -24.73
C PRO A 228 38.38 -23.31 -25.91
N GLU A 229 38.93 -24.49 -25.64
CA GLU A 229 39.22 -25.50 -26.66
C GLU A 229 37.90 -26.16 -27.08
N VAL A 230 37.44 -25.86 -28.29
CA VAL A 230 36.25 -26.50 -28.88
C VAL A 230 36.70 -27.83 -29.48
N VAL A 231 36.38 -28.93 -28.79
CA VAL A 231 36.50 -30.27 -29.38
C VAL A 231 35.32 -30.49 -30.32
N VAL A 232 35.59 -30.38 -31.62
CA VAL A 232 34.66 -30.80 -32.67
C VAL A 232 34.75 -32.32 -32.78
N ASP A 233 33.83 -33.02 -32.12
CA ASP A 233 33.68 -34.46 -32.31
C ASP A 233 32.73 -34.69 -33.51
N GLY A 234 33.28 -35.23 -34.59
CA GLY A 234 32.56 -35.53 -35.82
C GLY A 234 32.07 -36.97 -35.85
N ALA A 235 30.81 -37.18 -36.21
CA ALA A 235 30.32 -38.43 -36.78
C ALA A 235 28.95 -38.26 -37.47
N ASN A 236 28.96 -38.09 -38.80
CA ASN A 236 28.39 -39.01 -39.78
C ASN A 236 28.54 -38.46 -41.20
#